data_AF-A0A133YUF9-F1
#
_entry.id   AF-A0A133YUF9-F1
#
_cell.length_a   1.000
_cell.length_b   1.000
_cell.length_c   1.000
_cell.angle_alpha   90.00
_cell.angle_beta   90.00
_cell.angle_gamma   90.00
#
_symmetry.space_group_name_H-M   'P 1'
#
loop_
_entity.id
_entity.type
_entity.pdbx_description
1 polymer ?
#
loop_
_entity_poly.entity_id
_entity_poly.type
_entity_poly.pdbx_seq_one_letter_code
_entity_poly.pdbx_strand_id
1 'polypeptide(L)'
;SKVLAGNSCKSVAIEAGIPDGQLHNWIYKYKRFGYNSLEIKKRGRPSKMKENNENTNIEPKPLNESEREELIRLREENEYLRTVQAVEKKLDALRREKYAAYLKAKKQQSSEN
;
A
#
# COMPACT_ATOMS: atom_id res chain seq x y z
N SER A 1 -9.54 2.08 5.03
CA SER A 1 -10.30 2.43 6.25
C SER A 1 -10.91 3.82 6.09
N LYS A 2 -12.04 4.12 6.75
CA LYS A 2 -12.79 5.39 6.57
C LYS A 2 -11.93 6.64 6.79
N VAL A 3 -11.03 6.62 7.79
CA VAL A 3 -10.12 7.75 8.06
C VAL A 3 -9.03 7.91 6.99
N LEU A 4 -8.51 6.80 6.44
CA LEU A 4 -7.55 6.87 5.33
C LEU A 4 -8.20 7.35 4.02
N ALA A 5 -9.54 7.25 3.92
CA ALA A 5 -10.33 7.80 2.83
C ALA A 5 -10.70 9.29 3.03
N GLY A 6 -10.09 9.99 4.00
CA GLY A 6 -10.28 11.43 4.22
C GLY A 6 -11.36 11.81 5.23
N ASN A 7 -12.03 10.84 5.85
CA ASN A 7 -12.99 11.14 6.93
C ASN A 7 -12.26 11.59 8.21
N SER A 8 -12.93 12.46 8.98
CA SER A 8 -12.42 12.90 10.28
C SER A 8 -12.22 11.72 11.23
N CYS A 9 -11.08 11.68 11.90
CA CYS A 9 -10.80 10.67 12.92
C CYS A 9 -11.86 10.69 14.04
N LYS A 10 -12.34 11.87 14.42
CA LYS A 10 -13.35 12.04 15.46
C LYS A 10 -14.70 11.44 15.08
N SER A 11 -15.19 11.68 13.86
CA SER A 11 -16.48 11.14 13.43
C SER A 11 -16.44 9.61 13.33
N VAL A 12 -15.34 9.08 12.80
CA VAL A 12 -15.15 7.62 12.69
C VAL A 12 -15.00 6.96 14.06
N ALA A 13 -14.35 7.63 15.02
CA ALA A 13 -14.24 7.13 16.39
C ALA A 13 -15.60 7.06 17.10
N ILE A 14 -16.43 8.10 16.93
CA ILE A 14 -17.80 8.15 17.48
C ILE A 14 -18.66 7.03 16.86
N GLU A 15 -18.62 6.88 15.54
CA GLU A 15 -19.36 5.82 14.83
C GLU A 15 -18.94 4.41 15.30
N ALA A 16 -17.64 4.23 15.56
CA ALA A 16 -17.10 2.97 16.04
C ALA A 16 -17.23 2.76 17.56
N GLY A 17 -17.76 3.74 18.31
CA GLY A 17 -17.91 3.66 19.76
C GLY A 17 -16.58 3.56 20.52
N ILE A 18 -15.48 4.07 19.95
CA ILE A 18 -14.15 4.02 20.56
C ILE A 18 -13.61 5.43 20.86
N PRO A 19 -12.70 5.57 21.83
CA PRO A 19 -12.02 6.84 22.05
C PRO A 19 -11.23 7.29 20.83
N ASP A 20 -11.33 8.58 20.48
CA ASP A 20 -10.62 9.19 19.35
C ASP A 20 -9.10 9.07 19.47
N GLY A 21 -8.55 9.21 20.68
CA GLY A 21 -7.14 9.01 20.96
C GLY A 21 -6.66 7.58 20.67
N GLN A 22 -7.51 6.57 20.89
CA GLN A 22 -7.18 5.18 20.59
C GLN A 22 -7.13 4.94 19.08
N LEU A 23 -8.11 5.47 18.33
CA LEU A 23 -8.11 5.42 16.88
C LEU A 23 -6.89 6.16 16.29
N HIS A 24 -6.55 7.32 16.83
CA HIS A 24 -5.36 8.07 16.43
C HIS A 24 -4.07 7.26 16.59
N ASN A 25 -3.90 6.59 17.73
CA ASN A 25 -2.72 5.77 18.01
C ASN A 25 -2.64 4.57 17.05
N TRP A 26 -3.77 3.91 16.78
CA TRP A 26 -3.83 2.83 15.79
C TRP A 26 -3.46 3.30 14.38
N ILE A 27 -4.00 4.44 13.93
CA ILE A 27 -3.66 5.00 12.61
C ILE A 27 -2.16 5.33 12.53
N TYR A 28 -1.61 5.95 13.57
CA TYR A 28 -0.18 6.27 13.61
C TYR A 28 0.69 5.01 13.53
N LYS A 29 0.38 3.99 14.34
CA LYS A 29 1.10 2.70 14.33
C LYS A 29 1.01 2.00 12.98
N TYR A 30 -0.18 1.98 12.38
CA TYR A 30 -0.41 1.39 11.07
C TYR A 30 0.40 2.10 9.97
N LYS A 31 0.38 3.43 9.94
CA LYS A 31 1.15 4.21 8.95
C LYS A 31 2.65 4.03 9.10
N ARG A 32 3.15 3.94 10.34
CA ARG A 32 4.58 3.93 10.63
C ARG A 32 5.20 2.53 10.59
N PHE A 33 4.45 1.51 10.96
CA PHE A 33 4.97 0.17 11.23
C PHE A 33 4.10 -0.95 10.65
N GLY A 34 3.10 -0.62 9.81
CA GLY A 34 2.24 -1.59 9.14
C GLY A 34 1.22 -2.29 10.06
N TYR A 35 0.55 -3.28 9.49
CA TYR A 35 -0.54 -4.01 10.15
C TYR A 35 -0.10 -4.75 11.42
N ASN A 36 1.08 -5.37 11.40
CA ASN A 36 1.63 -6.15 12.53
C ASN A 36 1.81 -5.32 13.81
N SER A 37 1.76 -3.99 13.71
CA SER A 37 1.89 -3.09 14.85
C SER A 37 0.59 -2.79 15.59
N LEU A 38 -0.54 -3.30 15.07
CA LEU A 38 -1.83 -3.29 15.74
C LEU A 38 -2.03 -4.51 16.64
N GLU A 39 -1.10 -5.48 16.64
CA GLU A 39 -1.16 -6.64 17.52
C GLU A 39 -1.15 -6.23 19.01
N ILE A 40 -1.99 -6.91 19.79
CA ILE A 40 -2.10 -6.70 21.24
C ILE A 40 -0.87 -7.31 21.91
N LYS A 41 0.17 -6.49 22.08
CA LYS A 41 1.33 -6.88 22.90
C LYS A 41 0.91 -6.92 24.38
N LYS A 42 1.40 -7.91 25.12
CA LYS A 42 1.19 -8.01 26.57
C LYS A 42 1.68 -6.71 27.23
N ARG A 43 0.76 -6.02 27.93
CA ARG A 43 1.06 -4.77 28.64
C ARG A 43 1.72 -5.12 29.98
N GLY A 44 2.92 -4.60 30.25
CA GLY A 44 3.62 -4.84 31.51
C GLY A 44 5.14 -4.70 31.40
N ARG A 45 5.82 -4.85 32.55
CA ARG A 45 7.29 -4.92 32.59
C ARG A 45 7.72 -6.18 31.83
N PRO A 46 8.71 -6.10 30.92
CA PRO A 46 9.38 -7.29 30.42
C PRO A 46 9.84 -8.17 31.59
N SER A 47 9.62 -9.48 31.51
CA SER A 47 10.06 -10.41 32.56
C SER A 47 11.57 -10.24 32.76
N LYS A 48 11.99 -9.94 34.00
CA LYS A 48 13.42 -10.02 34.38
C LYS A 48 13.76 -11.51 34.45
N MET A 49 14.67 -11.99 33.59
CA MET A 49 14.87 -13.40 33.17
C MET A 49 13.78 -13.90 32.22
N LYS A 50 14.11 -14.42 31.03
CA LYS A 50 15.35 -15.03 30.57
C LYS A 50 15.95 -14.25 29.41
N GLU A 51 17.28 -14.10 29.41
CA GLU A 51 18.06 -14.03 28.18
C GLU A 51 17.92 -15.37 27.45
N ASN A 52 16.72 -15.67 26.97
CA ASN A 52 16.63 -16.54 25.81
C ASN A 52 17.09 -15.63 24.69
N ASN A 53 18.21 -15.98 24.06
CA ASN A 53 18.62 -15.41 22.78
C ASN A 53 17.42 -15.48 21.83
N GLU A 54 16.58 -14.45 21.82
CA GLU A 54 15.72 -14.15 20.67
C GLU A 54 16.71 -13.70 19.62
N ASN A 55 17.29 -14.69 18.94
CA ASN A 55 18.11 -14.50 17.76
C ASN A 55 17.35 -13.50 16.89
N THR A 56 17.87 -12.28 16.80
CA THR A 56 17.38 -11.24 15.89
C THR A 56 17.62 -11.63 14.42
N ASN A 57 18.18 -12.82 14.18
CA ASN A 57 18.08 -13.60 12.96
C ASN A 57 17.03 -14.70 13.12
N ILE A 58 15.74 -14.34 13.08
CA ILE A 58 14.71 -15.32 12.76
C ILE A 58 14.82 -15.51 11.26
N GLU A 59 15.58 -16.52 10.82
CA GLU A 59 15.48 -16.96 9.43
C GLU A 59 14.00 -17.20 9.12
N PRO A 60 13.49 -16.66 8.00
CA PRO A 60 12.10 -16.86 7.65
C PRO A 60 11.84 -18.36 7.60
N LYS A 61 10.86 -18.81 8.38
CA LYS A 61 10.47 -20.21 8.43
C LYS A 61 10.32 -20.71 6.98
N PRO A 62 10.93 -21.85 6.61
CA PRO A 62 10.80 -22.36 5.25
C PRO A 62 9.32 -22.53 4.92
N LEU A 63 8.91 -21.94 3.81
CA LEU A 63 7.53 -22.01 3.33
C LEU A 63 7.13 -23.47 3.11
N ASN A 64 5.92 -23.82 3.54
CA ASN A 64 5.29 -25.10 3.25
C ASN A 64 4.93 -25.19 1.75
N GLU A 65 4.72 -26.40 1.23
CA GLU A 65 4.49 -26.64 -0.20
C GLU A 65 3.32 -25.80 -0.75
N SER A 66 2.20 -25.78 -0.02
CA SER A 66 1.03 -24.96 -0.36
C SER A 66 1.34 -23.46 -0.40
N GLU A 67 2.18 -22.95 0.50
CA GLU A 67 2.53 -21.52 0.54
C GLU A 67 3.48 -21.16 -0.62
N ARG A 68 4.33 -22.11 -1.05
CA ARG A 68 5.20 -21.94 -2.21
C ARG A 68 4.42 -21.88 -3.51
N GLU A 69 3.45 -22.77 -3.68
CA GLU A 69 2.54 -22.76 -4.84
C GLU A 69 1.73 -21.47 -4.92
N GLU A 70 1.19 -20.99 -3.80
CA GLU A 70 0.47 -19.72 -3.75
C GLU A 70 1.39 -18.54 -4.09
N LEU A 71 2.63 -18.55 -3.60
CA LEU A 71 3.63 -17.53 -3.92
C LEU A 71 3.98 -17.51 -5.41
N ILE A 72 4.05 -18.67 -6.07
CA ILE A 72 4.28 -18.77 -7.51
C ILE A 72 3.11 -18.13 -8.26
N ARG A 73 1.87 -18.52 -7.96
CA ARG A 73 0.66 -17.94 -8.59
C ARG A 73 0.60 -16.42 -8.43
N LEU A 74 0.88 -15.92 -7.22
CA LEU A 74 0.90 -14.49 -6.94
C LEU A 74 2.00 -13.74 -7.70
N ARG A 75 3.17 -14.37 -7.91
CA ARG A 75 4.26 -13.77 -8.71
C ARG A 75 3.88 -13.69 -10.19
N GLU A 76 3.29 -14.74 -10.73
CA GLU A 76 2.79 -14.76 -12.11
C GLU A 76 1.71 -13.70 -12.34
N GLU A 77 0.72 -13.60 -11.45
CA GLU A 77 -0.32 -12.58 -11.52
C GLU A 77 0.26 -11.17 -11.40
N ASN A 78 1.21 -10.94 -10.49
CA ASN A 78 1.88 -9.65 -10.36
C ASN A 78 2.67 -9.27 -11.61
N GLU A 79 3.36 -10.22 -12.23
CA GLU A 79 4.09 -9.98 -13.48
C GLU A 79 3.12 -9.59 -14.59
N TYR A 80 2.04 -10.36 -14.77
CA TYR A 80 0.98 -10.04 -15.73
C TYR A 80 0.43 -8.62 -15.52
N LEU A 81 0.03 -8.27 -14.29
CA LEU A 81 -0.49 -6.95 -13.98
C LEU A 81 0.52 -5.83 -14.27
N ARG A 82 1.81 -6.04 -13.98
CA ARG A 82 2.87 -5.07 -14.32
C ARG A 82 3.01 -4.88 -15.82
N THR A 83 2.91 -5.94 -16.61
CA THR A 83 2.96 -5.83 -18.08
C THR A 83 1.77 -5.05 -18.62
N VAL A 84 0.56 -5.33 -18.14
CA VAL A 84 -0.68 -4.61 -18.51
C VAL A 84 -0.55 -3.12 -18.19
N GLN A 85 -0.09 -2.78 -16.98
CA GLN A 85 0.14 -1.40 -16.57
C GLN A 85 1.19 -0.68 -17.44
N ALA A 86 2.24 -1.38 -17.85
CA ALA A 86 3.26 -0.81 -18.73
C ALA A 86 2.71 -0.51 -20.13
N VAL A 87 1.89 -1.40 -20.69
CA VAL A 87 1.24 -1.22 -21.99
C VAL A 87 0.25 -0.05 -21.95
N GLU A 88 -0.58 0.03 -20.91
CA GLU A 88 -1.54 1.13 -20.74
C GLU A 88 -0.84 2.50 -20.67
N LYS A 89 0.23 2.61 -19.88
CA LYS A 89 1.04 3.84 -19.80
C LYS A 89 1.65 4.25 -21.15
N LYS A 90 2.14 3.28 -21.93
CA LYS A 90 2.68 3.55 -23.28
C LYS A 90 1.57 4.02 -24.23
N LEU A 91 0.39 3.41 -24.16
CA LEU A 91 -0.74 3.79 -24.99
C LEU A 91 -1.22 5.22 -24.66
N ASP A 92 -1.28 5.57 -23.39
CA ASP A 92 -1.65 6.93 -22.96
C ASP A 92 -0.61 7.97 -23.36
N ALA A 93 0.69 7.65 -23.28
CA ALA A 93 1.75 8.51 -23.79
C ALA A 93 1.57 8.78 -25.31
N LEU A 94 1.33 7.73 -26.09
CA LEU A 94 1.11 7.84 -27.54
C LEU A 94 -0.13 8.69 -27.87
N ARG A 95 -1.23 8.50 -27.13
CA ARG A 95 -2.45 9.31 -27.28
C ARG A 95 -2.19 10.78 -27.01
N ARG A 96 -1.46 11.10 -25.94
CA ARG A 96 -1.08 12.48 -25.58
C ARG A 96 -0.19 13.12 -26.63
N GLU A 97 0.79 12.38 -27.15
CA GLU A 97 1.68 12.85 -28.22
C GLU A 97 0.90 13.19 -29.50
N LYS A 98 0.03 12.26 -29.95
CA LYS A 98 -0.83 12.49 -31.13
C LYS A 98 -1.72 13.71 -30.96
N TYR A 99 -2.31 13.88 -29.77
CA TYR A 99 -3.17 15.02 -29.47
C TYR A 99 -2.38 16.34 -29.47
N ALA A 100 -1.18 16.35 -28.88
CA ALA A 100 -0.31 17.52 -28.91
C ALA A 100 0.12 17.91 -30.33
N ALA A 101 0.45 16.92 -31.17
CA ALA A 101 0.78 17.15 -32.58
C ALA A 101 -0.40 17.73 -33.36
N TYR A 102 -1.61 17.20 -33.15
CA TYR A 102 -2.85 17.74 -33.75
C TYR A 102 -3.09 19.20 -33.35
N LEU A 103 -2.99 19.53 -32.06
CA LEU A 103 -3.15 20.89 -31.57
C LEU A 103 -2.12 21.86 -32.17
N LYS A 104 -0.87 21.42 -32.32
CA LYS A 104 0.19 22.21 -32.96
C LYS A 104 -0.11 22.50 -34.42
N ALA A 105 -0.52 21.49 -35.19
CA ALA A 105 -0.89 21.64 -36.60
C ALA A 105 -2.10 22.59 -36.77
N LYS A 106 -3.13 22.42 -35.94
CA LYS A 106 -4.31 23.31 -35.96
C LYS A 106 -3.95 24.77 -35.67
N LYS A 107 -3.03 25.01 -34.72
CA LYS A 107 -2.56 26.36 -34.40
C LYS A 107 -1.79 27.00 -35.57
N GLN A 108 -0.94 26.23 -36.25
CA GLN A 108 -0.20 26.72 -37.43
C GLN A 108 -1.14 27.12 -38.57
N GLN A 109 -2.15 26.30 -38.87
CA GLN A 109 -3.16 26.60 -39.89
C GLN A 109 -3.96 27.87 -39.59
N SER A 110 -4.26 28.14 -38.31
CA SER A 110 -4.97 29.37 -37.93
C SER A 110 -4.12 30.65 -37.97
N SER A 111 -2.79 30.54 -38.03
CA SER A 111 -1.88 31.69 -38.11
C SER A 111 -1.46 32.06 -39.54
N GLU A 112 -1.74 31.19 -40.52
CA GLU A 112 -1.44 31.43 -41.93
C GLU A 112 -2.62 32.09 -42.68
N ASN A 113 -3.79 32.20 -42.03
CA ASN A 113 -4.95 32.99 -42.49
C ASN A 113 -4.97 34.36 -41.80
#